data_AF-A0A6P1VQ86-F1
#
_entry.id   AF-A0A6P1VQ86-F1
#
_cell.length_a   1.000
_cell.length_b   1.000
_cell.length_c   1.000
_cell.angle_alpha   90.00
_cell.angle_beta   90.00
_cell.angle_gamma   90.00
#
_symmetry.space_group_name_H-M   'P 1'
#
loop_
_entity.id
_entity.type
_entity.pdbx_description
1 polymer ?
#
loop_
_entity_poly.entity_id
_entity_poly.type
_entity_poly.pdbx_seq_one_letter_code
_entity_poly.pdbx_strand_id
1 'polypeptide(L)'
;MTDVKIAPWEKFSKKLTQIKHIQFVTEDLEAVSVHKSLLKQTYLLESYIIYLVALWEAFIEDCFSDAITLLPEGSVTAKAKDAIKNFNSPNTDGIKRLASACFIGLETIPARWGWPGFTNQQVLSFLDKILKIRHAIAHLGLSETRLSKELNFRYMMLICNIAVQTQNVLIEFMIEKGLQVYPTFTLPYPELRPTDLKL
;
A
#
# COMPACT_ATOMS: atom_id res chain seq x y z
N MET A 1 12.00 -30.81 1.11
CA MET A 1 11.30 -29.77 0.34
C MET A 1 11.37 -28.50 1.16
N THR A 2 12.20 -27.54 0.77
CA THR A 2 12.15 -26.20 1.34
C THR A 2 10.82 -25.60 0.92
N ASP A 3 9.97 -25.33 1.90
CA ASP A 3 8.71 -24.64 1.70
C ASP A 3 9.06 -23.27 1.08
N VAL A 4 8.71 -23.05 -0.20
CA VAL A 4 9.00 -21.79 -0.87
C VAL A 4 8.10 -20.76 -0.24
N LYS A 5 8.65 -20.00 0.71
CA LYS A 5 7.92 -18.92 1.39
C LYS A 5 7.44 -17.92 0.34
N ILE A 6 6.13 -17.88 0.12
CA ILE A 6 5.48 -16.94 -0.81
C ILE A 6 5.86 -15.52 -0.42
N ALA A 7 6.41 -14.76 -1.37
CA ALA A 7 6.87 -13.40 -1.10
C ALA A 7 5.69 -12.47 -0.74
N PRO A 8 5.89 -11.44 0.10
CA PRO A 8 4.84 -10.47 0.45
C PRO A 8 4.12 -9.90 -0.76
N TRP A 9 4.88 -9.57 -1.82
CA TRP A 9 4.31 -9.07 -3.08
C TRP A 9 3.34 -10.04 -3.75
N GLU A 10 3.65 -11.34 -3.75
CA GLU A 10 2.79 -12.36 -4.39
C GLU A 10 1.45 -12.47 -3.64
N LYS A 11 1.48 -12.39 -2.31
CA LYS A 11 0.26 -12.35 -1.49
C LYS A 11 -0.55 -11.08 -1.76
N PHE A 12 0.12 -9.93 -1.78
CA PHE A 12 -0.51 -8.63 -1.95
C PHE A 12 -1.12 -8.45 -3.35
N SER A 13 -0.37 -8.75 -4.41
CA SER A 13 -0.86 -8.71 -5.79
C SER A 13 -2.06 -9.63 -5.99
N LYS A 14 -2.03 -10.85 -5.45
CA LYS A 14 -3.19 -11.76 -5.47
C LYS A 14 -4.41 -11.15 -4.78
N LYS A 15 -4.26 -10.56 -3.59
CA LYS A 15 -5.36 -9.88 -2.89
C LYS A 15 -5.87 -8.65 -3.65
N LEU A 16 -4.98 -7.88 -4.29
CA LEU A 16 -5.37 -6.73 -5.12
C LEU A 16 -6.24 -7.15 -6.32
N THR A 17 -5.98 -8.32 -6.91
CA THR A 17 -6.86 -8.83 -7.98
C THR A 17 -8.28 -9.10 -7.51
N GLN A 18 -8.53 -9.24 -6.21
CA GLN A 18 -9.88 -9.44 -5.67
C GLN A 18 -10.64 -8.12 -5.59
N ILE A 19 -9.99 -7.02 -5.20
CA ILE A 19 -10.66 -5.72 -5.06
C ILE A 19 -11.09 -5.12 -6.41
N LYS A 20 -10.53 -5.61 -7.53
CA LYS A 20 -10.99 -5.24 -8.88
C LYS A 20 -12.46 -5.62 -9.13
N HIS A 21 -12.99 -6.63 -8.43
CA HIS A 21 -14.38 -7.02 -8.56
C HIS A 21 -15.35 -5.91 -8.13
N ILE A 22 -14.94 -5.00 -7.24
CA ILE A 22 -15.74 -3.82 -6.89
C ILE A 22 -15.95 -2.92 -8.12
N GLN A 23 -14.94 -2.80 -8.98
CA GLN A 23 -15.01 -2.02 -10.22
C GLN A 23 -15.93 -2.71 -11.25
N PHE A 24 -15.86 -4.04 -11.37
CA PHE A 24 -16.78 -4.80 -12.23
C PHE A 24 -18.23 -4.71 -11.76
N VAL A 25 -18.49 -4.79 -10.45
CA VAL A 25 -19.83 -4.56 -9.91
C VAL A 25 -20.32 -3.14 -10.23
N THR A 26 -19.42 -2.15 -10.22
CA THR A 26 -19.75 -0.77 -10.60
C THR A 26 -20.14 -0.69 -12.08
N GLU A 27 -19.45 -1.41 -12.98
CA GLU A 27 -19.76 -1.53 -14.40
C GLU A 27 -21.10 -2.23 -14.66
N ASP A 28 -21.35 -3.33 -13.97
CA ASP A 28 -22.62 -4.05 -14.06
C ASP A 28 -23.78 -3.14 -13.67
N LEU A 29 -23.62 -2.32 -12.62
CA LEU A 29 -24.61 -1.33 -12.19
C LEU A 29 -24.80 -0.18 -13.18
N GLU A 30 -23.81 0.15 -14.01
CA GLU A 30 -23.94 1.14 -15.10
C GLU A 30 -24.76 0.57 -16.27
N ALA A 31 -24.69 -0.75 -16.48
CA ALA A 31 -25.38 -1.44 -17.57
C ALA A 31 -26.87 -1.73 -17.29
N VAL A 32 -27.32 -1.64 -16.04
CA VAL A 32 -28.70 -1.95 -15.65
C VAL A 32 -29.40 -0.78 -14.98
N SER A 33 -30.71 -0.64 -15.22
CA SER A 33 -31.53 0.35 -14.52
C SER A 33 -31.77 -0.09 -13.07
N VAL A 34 -31.15 0.62 -12.13
CA VAL A 34 -31.20 0.28 -10.70
C VAL A 34 -31.60 1.50 -9.90
N HIS A 35 -32.53 1.31 -8.96
CA HIS A 35 -32.91 2.37 -8.01
C HIS A 35 -31.69 2.84 -7.20
N LYS A 36 -31.49 4.17 -7.15
CA LYS A 36 -30.35 4.82 -6.49
C LYS A 36 -28.98 4.34 -7.00
N SER A 37 -28.84 4.10 -8.31
CA SER A 37 -27.59 3.66 -8.94
C SER A 37 -26.39 4.53 -8.56
N LEU A 38 -26.53 5.86 -8.62
CA LEU A 38 -25.46 6.79 -8.26
C LEU A 38 -24.96 6.60 -6.83
N LEU A 39 -25.88 6.47 -5.86
CA LEU A 39 -25.51 6.26 -4.46
C LEU A 39 -24.76 4.94 -4.26
N LYS A 40 -25.23 3.87 -4.91
CA LYS A 40 -24.57 2.55 -4.86
C LYS A 40 -23.17 2.58 -5.47
N GLN A 41 -23.01 3.27 -6.61
CA GLN A 41 -21.70 3.45 -7.24
C GLN A 41 -20.76 4.23 -6.33
N THR A 42 -21.22 5.31 -5.68
CA THR A 42 -20.41 6.06 -4.70
C THR A 42 -19.91 5.15 -3.59
N TYR A 43 -20.79 4.37 -2.94
CA TYR A 43 -20.39 3.45 -1.88
C TYR A 43 -19.37 2.40 -2.34
N LEU A 44 -19.54 1.84 -3.55
CA LEU A 44 -18.59 0.87 -4.10
C LEU A 44 -17.22 1.52 -4.33
N LEU A 45 -17.19 2.69 -4.96
CA LEU A 45 -15.95 3.41 -5.22
C LEU A 45 -15.22 3.83 -3.94
N GLU A 46 -15.96 4.23 -2.90
CA GLU A 46 -15.40 4.55 -1.58
C GLU A 46 -14.88 3.30 -0.86
N SER A 47 -15.64 2.19 -0.89
CA SER A 47 -15.22 0.92 -0.28
C SER A 47 -13.91 0.40 -0.88
N TYR A 48 -13.69 0.63 -2.18
CA TYR A 48 -12.44 0.28 -2.85
C TYR A 48 -11.22 0.92 -2.17
N ILE A 49 -11.31 2.19 -1.77
CA ILE A 49 -10.21 2.89 -1.09
C ILE A 49 -9.95 2.32 0.30
N ILE A 50 -11.00 1.97 1.04
CA ILE A 50 -10.88 1.30 2.34
C ILE A 50 -10.11 -0.02 2.18
N TYR A 51 -10.53 -0.86 1.23
CA TYR A 51 -9.87 -2.14 0.98
C TYR A 51 -8.43 -1.96 0.48
N LEU A 52 -8.19 -1.01 -0.43
CA LEU A 52 -6.85 -0.74 -0.96
C LEU A 52 -5.86 -0.39 0.16
N VAL A 53 -6.24 0.54 1.05
CA VAL A 53 -5.38 0.95 2.17
C VAL A 53 -5.17 -0.19 3.15
N ALA A 54 -6.23 -0.95 3.48
CA ALA A 54 -6.11 -2.10 4.39
C ALA A 54 -5.20 -3.20 3.83
N LEU A 55 -5.30 -3.49 2.52
CA LEU A 55 -4.42 -4.45 1.87
C LEU A 55 -2.96 -3.99 1.89
N TRP A 56 -2.72 -2.70 1.69
CA TRP A 56 -1.37 -2.15 1.74
C TRP A 56 -0.78 -2.17 3.14
N GLU A 57 -1.57 -1.83 4.16
CA GLU A 57 -1.18 -1.95 5.57
C GLU A 57 -0.72 -3.36 5.91
N ALA A 58 -1.54 -4.37 5.58
CA ALA A 58 -1.19 -5.78 5.79
C ALA A 58 0.06 -6.20 5.00
N PHE A 59 0.27 -5.66 3.79
CA PHE A 59 1.48 -5.93 3.02
C PHE A 59 2.74 -5.38 3.70
N ILE A 60 2.67 -4.18 4.29
CA ILE A 60 3.79 -3.61 5.05
C ILE A 60 4.12 -4.51 6.25
N GLU A 61 3.11 -4.97 6.99
CA GLU A 61 3.31 -5.93 8.09
C GLU A 61 3.96 -7.23 7.61
N ASP A 62 3.48 -7.80 6.50
CA ASP A 62 4.06 -9.01 5.90
C ASP A 62 5.53 -8.79 5.51
N CYS A 63 5.87 -7.63 4.94
CA CYS A 63 7.25 -7.28 4.57
C CYS A 63 8.18 -7.23 5.78
N PHE A 64 7.79 -6.51 6.84
CA PHE A 64 8.61 -6.41 8.04
C PHE A 64 8.66 -7.73 8.82
N SER A 65 7.55 -8.47 8.89
CA SER A 65 7.51 -9.82 9.47
C SER A 65 8.48 -10.76 8.78
N ASP A 66 8.45 -10.78 7.44
CA ASP A 66 9.34 -11.62 6.66
C ASP A 66 10.80 -11.19 6.84
N ALA A 67 11.06 -9.89 6.83
CA ALA A 67 12.38 -9.33 7.05
C ALA A 67 12.98 -9.76 8.40
N ILE A 68 12.24 -9.63 9.51
CA ILE A 68 12.77 -10.02 10.84
C ILE A 68 12.95 -11.53 10.98
N THR A 69 12.19 -12.36 10.25
CA THR A 69 12.33 -13.83 10.30
C THR A 69 13.62 -14.34 9.65
N LEU A 70 14.27 -13.52 8.83
CA LEU A 70 15.55 -13.84 8.18
C LEU A 70 16.76 -13.51 9.06
N LEU A 71 16.56 -12.76 10.15
CA LEU A 71 17.64 -12.44 11.08
C LEU A 71 18.01 -13.67 11.92
N PRO A 72 19.29 -13.76 12.37
CA PRO A 72 19.69 -14.81 13.31
C PRO A 72 18.84 -14.80 14.58
N GLU A 73 18.61 -15.98 15.14
CA GLU A 73 17.91 -16.13 16.42
C GLU A 73 18.53 -15.23 17.49
N GLY A 74 17.68 -14.59 18.31
CA GLY A 74 18.10 -13.63 19.34
C GLY A 74 18.36 -12.20 18.82
N SER A 75 18.45 -11.98 17.52
CA SER A 75 18.61 -10.61 16.94
C SER A 75 17.29 -9.83 16.91
N VAL A 76 16.16 -10.52 16.90
CA VAL A 76 14.82 -9.91 16.85
C VAL A 76 14.37 -9.51 18.25
N THR A 77 14.18 -8.20 18.47
CA THR A 77 13.70 -7.68 19.76
C THR A 77 12.19 -7.86 19.92
N ALA A 78 11.71 -7.96 21.17
CA ALA A 78 10.27 -7.94 21.46
C ALA A 78 9.62 -6.66 20.92
N LYS A 79 10.32 -5.52 21.04
CA LYS A 79 9.89 -4.23 20.49
C LYS A 79 9.61 -4.28 18.99
N ALA A 80 10.45 -4.96 18.20
CA ALA A 80 10.22 -5.11 16.76
C ALA A 80 8.95 -5.90 16.47
N LYS A 81 8.75 -7.03 17.17
CA LYS A 81 7.54 -7.86 17.04
C LYS A 81 6.27 -7.10 17.42
N ASP A 82 6.32 -6.36 18.53
CA ASP A 82 5.20 -5.55 18.99
C ASP A 82 4.90 -4.38 18.03
N ALA A 83 5.93 -3.75 17.46
CA ALA A 83 5.75 -2.68 16.49
C ALA A 83 5.05 -3.18 15.21
N ILE A 84 5.41 -4.37 14.72
CA ILE A 84 4.75 -4.99 13.57
C ILE A 84 3.31 -5.33 13.90
N LYS A 85 3.07 -6.01 15.04
CA LYS A 85 1.72 -6.45 15.44
C LYS A 85 0.73 -5.29 15.65
N ASN A 86 1.21 -4.14 16.09
CA ASN A 86 0.39 -2.98 16.39
C ASN A 86 0.41 -1.92 15.28
N PHE A 87 0.97 -2.25 14.12
CA PHE A 87 0.96 -1.34 12.98
C PHE A 87 -0.48 -1.17 12.48
N ASN A 88 -0.93 0.09 12.37
CA ASN A 88 -2.29 0.39 11.92
C ASN A 88 -2.39 1.73 11.17
N SER A 89 -1.22 2.28 10.84
CA SER A 89 -1.07 3.64 10.36
C SER A 89 -0.06 3.62 9.21
N PRO A 90 -0.48 3.24 7.99
CA PRO A 90 0.39 3.16 6.84
C PRO A 90 0.65 4.56 6.25
N ASN A 91 0.98 5.54 7.09
CA ASN A 91 1.47 6.83 6.65
C ASN A 91 3.00 6.89 6.76
N THR A 92 3.59 7.95 6.23
CA THR A 92 5.04 8.19 6.26
C THR A 92 5.62 7.98 7.66
N ASP A 93 5.05 8.59 8.68
CA ASP A 93 5.61 8.53 10.04
C ASP A 93 5.40 7.16 10.70
N GLY A 94 4.27 6.50 10.42
CA GLY A 94 4.02 5.13 10.86
C GLY A 94 5.04 4.17 10.29
N ILE A 95 5.34 4.28 9.00
CA ILE A 95 6.34 3.44 8.33
C ILE A 95 7.75 3.74 8.86
N LYS A 96 8.10 5.01 9.08
CA LYS A 96 9.37 5.38 9.74
C LYS A 96 9.51 4.76 11.12
N ARG A 97 8.48 4.89 11.96
CA ARG A 97 8.48 4.32 13.33
C ARG A 97 8.61 2.80 13.30
N LEU A 98 7.87 2.13 12.41
CA LEU A 98 7.96 0.69 12.22
C LEU A 98 9.38 0.28 11.81
N ALA A 99 9.94 0.97 10.82
CA ALA A 99 11.29 0.71 10.33
C ALA A 99 12.35 0.89 11.42
N SER A 100 12.34 2.01 12.14
CA SER A 100 13.27 2.26 13.25
C SER A 100 13.13 1.27 14.41
N ALA A 101 11.94 0.70 14.62
CA ALA A 101 11.74 -0.32 15.64
C ALA A 101 12.33 -1.67 15.23
N CYS A 102 12.38 -1.97 13.93
CA CYS A 102 12.87 -3.23 13.40
C CYS A 102 14.37 -3.20 13.05
N PHE A 103 14.85 -2.09 12.46
CA PHE A 103 16.18 -1.99 11.88
C PHE A 103 16.75 -0.58 12.05
N ILE A 104 18.04 -0.49 12.39
CA ILE A 104 18.78 0.79 12.41
C ILE A 104 19.11 1.20 10.98
N GLY A 105 18.77 2.43 10.58
CA GLY A 105 19.09 3.02 9.28
C GLY A 105 17.98 2.94 8.23
N LEU A 106 16.85 2.28 8.53
CA LEU A 106 15.71 2.12 7.61
C LEU A 106 14.60 3.16 7.79
N GLU A 107 14.77 4.15 8.67
CA GLU A 107 13.88 5.31 8.81
C GLU A 107 13.76 6.15 7.53
N THR A 108 14.62 5.92 6.54
CA THR A 108 14.65 6.65 5.27
C THR A 108 13.82 5.98 4.17
N ILE A 109 13.14 4.85 4.43
CA ILE A 109 12.30 4.15 3.44
C ILE A 109 11.38 5.12 2.68
N PRO A 110 10.60 6.01 3.34
CA PRO A 110 9.71 6.89 2.60
C PRO A 110 10.42 7.87 1.67
N ALA A 111 11.70 8.19 1.88
CA ALA A 111 12.48 9.06 0.99
C ALA A 111 12.77 8.38 -0.37
N ARG A 112 12.60 7.06 -0.45
CA ARG A 112 12.85 6.24 -1.65
C ARG A 112 11.61 6.02 -2.52
N TRP A 113 10.45 6.52 -2.13
CA TRP A 113 9.20 6.37 -2.91
C TRP A 113 9.11 7.27 -4.15
N GLY A 114 10.24 7.80 -4.66
CA GLY A 114 10.27 8.57 -5.91
C GLY A 114 10.64 7.68 -7.11
N TRP A 115 10.24 8.10 -8.31
CA TRP A 115 10.62 7.43 -9.56
C TRP A 115 10.66 8.43 -10.72
N PRO A 116 11.26 8.08 -11.88
CA PRO A 116 11.23 8.96 -13.05
C PRO A 116 9.82 9.47 -13.38
N GLY A 117 9.67 10.79 -13.42
CA GLY A 117 8.38 11.47 -13.63
C GLY A 117 7.61 11.83 -12.35
N PHE A 118 8.00 11.30 -11.18
CA PHE A 118 7.38 11.60 -9.89
C PHE A 118 8.42 11.83 -8.79
N THR A 119 8.47 13.07 -8.29
CA THR A 119 9.31 13.38 -7.13
C THR A 119 8.74 12.70 -5.89
N ASN A 120 9.62 12.43 -4.92
CA ASN A 120 9.21 11.90 -3.63
C ASN A 120 8.08 12.75 -2.99
N GLN A 121 8.22 14.08 -3.03
CA GLN A 121 7.22 15.00 -2.48
C GLN A 121 5.84 14.88 -3.15
N GLN A 122 5.81 14.69 -4.48
CA GLN A 122 4.55 14.45 -5.20
C GLN A 122 3.89 13.15 -4.74
N VAL A 123 4.68 12.07 -4.63
CA VAL A 123 4.18 10.77 -4.16
C VAL A 123 3.63 10.85 -2.75
N LEU A 124 4.34 11.52 -1.84
CA LEU A 124 3.88 11.75 -0.47
C LEU A 124 2.57 12.56 -0.42
N SER A 125 2.43 13.55 -1.29
CA SER A 125 1.20 14.36 -1.38
C SER A 125 0.00 13.54 -1.86
N PHE A 126 0.20 12.66 -2.84
CA PHE A 126 -0.84 11.75 -3.30
C PHE A 126 -1.21 10.70 -2.25
N LEU A 127 -0.21 10.15 -1.56
CA LEU A 127 -0.44 9.22 -0.46
C LEU A 127 -1.27 9.86 0.65
N ASP A 128 -0.90 11.08 1.09
CA ASP A 128 -1.65 11.83 2.09
C ASP A 128 -3.11 12.04 1.67
N LYS A 129 -3.35 12.35 0.39
CA LYS A 129 -4.71 12.46 -0.15
C LYS A 129 -5.49 11.15 -0.04
N ILE A 130 -4.91 10.01 -0.42
CA ILE A 130 -5.57 8.69 -0.30
C ILE A 130 -5.92 8.39 1.15
N LEU A 131 -5.00 8.66 2.08
CA LEU A 131 -5.21 8.42 3.51
C LEU A 131 -6.28 9.35 4.11
N LYS A 132 -6.33 10.62 3.68
CA LYS A 132 -7.40 11.55 4.05
C LYS A 132 -8.76 11.09 3.54
N ILE A 133 -8.84 10.61 2.29
CA ILE A 133 -10.06 10.02 1.73
C ILE A 133 -10.50 8.81 2.57
N ARG A 134 -9.58 7.88 2.87
CA ARG A 134 -9.87 6.73 3.75
C ARG A 134 -10.34 7.15 5.13
N HIS A 135 -9.72 8.18 5.73
CA HIS A 135 -10.10 8.69 7.04
C HIS A 135 -11.52 9.27 7.02
N ALA A 136 -11.84 10.10 6.02
CA ALA A 136 -13.18 10.66 5.84
C ALA A 136 -14.23 9.55 5.67
N ILE A 137 -14.00 8.58 4.79
CA ILE A 137 -14.94 7.46 4.59
C ILE A 137 -15.13 6.66 5.88
N ALA A 138 -14.06 6.34 6.60
CA ALA A 138 -14.14 5.53 7.82
C ALA A 138 -14.84 6.22 8.99
N HIS A 139 -14.69 7.55 9.13
CA HIS A 139 -15.25 8.29 10.28
C HIS A 139 -16.55 9.04 9.96
N LEU A 140 -16.72 9.50 8.72
CA LEU A 140 -17.88 10.29 8.27
C LEU A 140 -18.82 9.50 7.35
N GLY A 141 -18.40 8.32 6.90
CA GLY A 141 -19.19 7.45 6.02
C GLY A 141 -19.22 7.90 4.55
N LEU A 142 -18.47 8.94 4.19
CA LEU A 142 -18.37 9.48 2.83
C LEU A 142 -17.05 10.24 2.61
N SER A 143 -16.67 10.43 1.34
CA SER A 143 -15.60 11.32 0.93
C SER A 143 -16.13 12.62 0.31
N GLU A 144 -15.48 13.75 0.60
CA GLU A 144 -15.69 15.00 -0.14
C GLU A 144 -15.13 14.91 -1.58
N THR A 145 -14.10 14.07 -1.79
CA THR A 145 -13.54 13.84 -3.12
C THR A 145 -14.45 12.89 -3.89
N ARG A 146 -14.98 13.36 -5.03
CA ARG A 146 -15.73 12.49 -5.94
C ARG A 146 -14.80 11.45 -6.57
N LEU A 147 -14.96 10.20 -6.17
CA LEU A 147 -14.20 9.07 -6.71
C LEU A 147 -14.76 8.61 -8.06
N SER A 148 -13.91 7.94 -8.84
CA SER A 148 -14.25 7.30 -10.11
C SER A 148 -13.41 6.03 -10.27
N LYS A 149 -13.82 5.13 -11.18
CA LYS A 149 -13.08 3.90 -11.49
C LYS A 149 -11.64 4.20 -11.88
N GLU A 150 -11.47 5.20 -12.75
CA GLU A 150 -10.18 5.69 -13.23
C GLU A 150 -9.30 6.24 -12.10
N LEU A 151 -9.87 7.07 -11.22
CA LEU A 151 -9.11 7.63 -10.10
C LEU A 151 -8.69 6.54 -9.10
N ASN A 152 -9.58 5.60 -8.80
CA ASN A 152 -9.29 4.45 -7.94
C ASN A 152 -8.17 3.57 -8.52
N PHE A 153 -8.18 3.33 -9.83
CA PHE A 153 -7.12 2.59 -10.51
C PHE A 153 -5.76 3.30 -10.38
N ARG A 154 -5.72 4.62 -10.55
CA ARG A 154 -4.48 5.39 -10.37
C ARG A 154 -3.97 5.37 -8.93
N TYR A 155 -4.86 5.49 -7.95
CA TYR A 155 -4.49 5.34 -6.54
C TYR A 155 -3.96 3.94 -6.23
N MET A 156 -4.57 2.89 -6.80
CA MET A 156 -4.04 1.52 -6.69
C MET A 156 -2.63 1.42 -7.27
N MET A 157 -2.40 1.97 -8.46
CA MET A 157 -1.08 1.95 -9.09
C MET A 157 -0.03 2.72 -8.29
N LEU A 158 -0.38 3.86 -7.70
CA LEU A 158 0.49 4.59 -6.77
C LEU A 158 0.87 3.73 -5.56
N ILE A 159 -0.13 3.14 -4.89
CA ILE A 159 0.07 2.30 -3.70
C ILE A 159 0.92 1.06 -4.05
N CYS A 160 0.70 0.45 -5.22
CA CYS A 160 1.53 -0.65 -5.71
C CYS A 160 2.99 -0.22 -5.88
N ASN A 161 3.24 0.95 -6.48
CA ASN A 161 4.60 1.45 -6.64
C ASN A 161 5.26 1.75 -5.28
N ILE A 162 4.55 2.38 -4.35
CA ILE A 162 5.03 2.61 -2.97
C ILE A 162 5.36 1.27 -2.27
N ALA A 163 4.48 0.28 -2.42
CA ALA A 163 4.66 -1.06 -1.85
C ALA A 163 5.94 -1.73 -2.38
N VAL A 164 6.14 -1.73 -3.70
CA VAL A 164 7.34 -2.29 -4.33
C VAL A 164 8.61 -1.56 -3.91
N GLN A 165 8.60 -0.22 -3.90
CA GLN A 165 9.76 0.54 -3.44
C GLN A 165 10.08 0.24 -1.97
N THR A 166 9.07 0.08 -1.12
CA THR A 166 9.27 -0.29 0.29
C THR A 166 9.91 -1.67 0.42
N GLN A 167 9.39 -2.66 -0.31
CA GLN A 167 9.95 -4.01 -0.30
C GLN A 167 11.37 -4.04 -0.87
N ASN A 168 11.65 -3.31 -1.95
CA ASN A 168 12.98 -3.23 -2.54
C ASN A 168 14.01 -2.66 -1.56
N VAL A 169 13.67 -1.59 -0.83
CA VAL A 169 14.58 -1.03 0.18
C VAL A 169 14.87 -2.07 1.28
N LEU A 170 13.86 -2.84 1.71
CA LEU A 170 14.08 -3.92 2.68
C LEU A 170 14.95 -5.05 2.10
N ILE A 171 14.70 -5.47 0.86
CA ILE A 171 15.53 -6.48 0.16
C ILE A 171 16.98 -6.00 0.07
N GLU A 172 17.22 -4.78 -0.41
CA GLU A 172 18.54 -4.15 -0.54
C GLU A 172 19.29 -4.20 0.80
N PHE A 173 18.62 -3.76 1.87
CA PHE A 173 19.18 -3.81 3.22
C PHE A 173 19.54 -5.23 3.67
N MET A 174 18.71 -6.23 3.38
CA MET A 174 18.99 -7.62 3.74
C MET A 174 20.14 -8.22 2.94
N ILE A 175 20.26 -7.88 1.65
CA ILE A 175 21.39 -8.28 0.81
C ILE A 175 22.70 -7.68 1.35
N GLU A 176 22.69 -6.41 1.76
CA GLU A 176 23.86 -5.76 2.39
C GLU A 176 24.28 -6.44 3.69
N LYS A 177 23.37 -7.14 4.38
CA LYS A 177 23.64 -7.98 5.55
C LYS A 177 24.05 -9.42 5.21
N GLY A 178 24.17 -9.75 3.92
CA GLY A 178 24.54 -11.08 3.44
C GLY A 178 23.43 -12.12 3.55
N LEU A 179 22.16 -11.70 3.66
CA LEU A 179 21.02 -12.59 3.78
C LEU A 179 20.46 -12.96 2.40
N GLN A 180 20.04 -14.21 2.26
CA GLN A 180 19.41 -14.69 1.04
C GLN A 180 17.93 -14.29 1.01
N VAL A 181 17.56 -13.54 -0.02
CA VAL A 181 16.21 -12.99 -0.22
C VAL A 181 15.76 -13.15 -1.67
N TYR A 182 14.48 -12.93 -1.93
CA TYR A 182 13.94 -12.82 -3.30
C TYR A 182 14.50 -11.56 -3.99
N PRO A 183 14.57 -11.53 -5.34
CA PRO A 183 15.11 -10.39 -6.07
C PRO A 183 14.20 -9.15 -5.96
N THR A 184 14.80 -7.97 -6.14
CA THR A 184 14.06 -6.73 -6.35
C THR A 184 13.35 -6.75 -7.71
N PHE A 185 12.31 -5.94 -7.85
CA PHE A 185 11.60 -5.77 -9.12
C PHE A 185 11.00 -4.38 -9.22
N THR A 186 10.54 -4.00 -10.41
CA THR A 186 9.87 -2.72 -10.66
C THR A 186 8.51 -2.96 -11.29
N LEU A 187 7.62 -1.98 -11.12
CA LEU A 187 6.33 -1.94 -11.82
C LEU A 187 6.34 -0.80 -12.83
N PRO A 188 5.41 -0.83 -13.81
CA PRO A 188 5.09 0.34 -14.59
C PRO A 188 4.70 1.52 -13.68
N TYR A 189 5.20 2.70 -14.02
CA TYR A 189 4.89 3.92 -13.28
C TYR A 189 3.46 4.39 -13.57
N PRO A 190 2.73 4.91 -12.56
CA PRO A 190 1.37 5.39 -12.75
C PRO A 190 1.36 6.69 -13.55
N GLU A 191 0.40 6.82 -14.46
CA GLU A 191 0.05 8.10 -15.09
C GLU A 191 -0.88 8.91 -14.17
N LEU A 192 -0.30 9.56 -13.16
CA LEU A 192 -1.03 10.51 -12.30
C LEU A 192 -0.97 11.91 -12.90
N ARG A 193 -2.09 12.62 -12.93
CA ARG A 193 -2.18 13.99 -13.44
C ARG A 193 -2.15 14.97 -12.26
N PRO A 194 -1.57 16.18 -12.39
CA PRO A 194 -1.62 17.19 -11.33
C PRO A 194 -3.06 17.55 -10.89
N THR A 195 -4.04 17.42 -11.78
CA THR A 195 -5.47 17.58 -11.46
C THR A 195 -5.97 16.58 -10.44
N ASP A 196 -5.37 15.40 -10.38
CA ASP A 196 -5.75 14.35 -9.43
C ASP A 196 -5.39 14.74 -7.98
N LEU A 197 -4.59 15.80 -7.75
CA LEU A 197 -4.31 16.35 -6.42
C LEU A 197 -5.39 17.35 -5.94
N LYS A 198 -6.14 17.98 -6.84
CA LYS A 198 -7.13 19.02 -6.46
C LYS A 198 -8.30 18.42 -5.67
N LEU A 199 -8.68 19.07 -4.56
CA LEU A 199 -9.90 18.79 -3.81
C LEU A 199 -11.10 19.37 -4.56
#